data_AF-A0A927GVJ2-F1
#
_entry.id   AF-A0A927GVJ2-F1
#
_cell.length_a   1.000
_cell.length_b   1.000
_cell.length_c   1.000
_cell.angle_alpha   90.00
_cell.angle_beta   90.00
_cell.angle_gamma   90.00
#
_symmetry.space_group_name_H-M   'P 1'
#
loop_
_entity.id
_entity.type
_entity.pdbx_description
1 polymer ?
#
loop_
_entity_poly.entity_id
_entity_poly.type
_entity_poly.pdbx_seq_one_letter_code
_entity_poly.pdbx_strand_id
1 'polypeptide(L)'
;MPKFLKIFPLIVLLISSHQVLMANPLLNGLNRSLENSGLENRFNASPAAPSISAREAVGIAERRYGGRAVGAREINTPNGPAYRVRILQDDGKIKNVIIDG
;
A
#
# COMPACT_ATOMS: atom_id res chain seq x y z
N MET A 1 31.68 17.55 -28.15
CA MET A 1 32.27 16.71 -27.08
C MET A 1 31.67 17.15 -25.75
N PRO A 2 31.37 16.30 -24.75
CA PRO A 2 30.73 14.96 -24.71
C PRO A 2 29.31 15.02 -24.06
N LYS A 3 28.30 14.26 -24.51
CA LYS A 3 27.85 12.88 -24.13
C LYS A 3 27.52 12.66 -22.64
N PHE A 4 26.22 12.53 -22.30
CA PHE A 4 25.76 11.63 -21.25
C PHE A 4 24.45 10.93 -21.64
N LEU A 5 24.63 9.70 -22.11
CA LEU A 5 23.64 8.68 -22.41
C LEU A 5 23.16 8.09 -21.08
N LYS A 6 21.91 8.34 -20.67
CA LYS A 6 21.30 7.64 -19.52
C LYS A 6 20.51 6.45 -20.02
N ILE A 7 21.16 5.30 -19.99
CA ILE A 7 20.55 3.99 -20.25
C ILE A 7 19.76 3.64 -18.98
N PHE A 8 18.44 3.69 -19.04
CA PHE A 8 17.57 3.15 -17.99
C PHE A 8 17.47 1.63 -18.21
N PRO A 9 17.90 0.77 -17.27
CA PRO A 9 17.65 -0.65 -17.40
C PRO A 9 16.15 -0.91 -17.20
N LEU A 10 15.50 -1.30 -18.30
CA LEU A 10 14.20 -1.93 -18.38
C LEU A 10 14.27 -3.29 -17.65
N ILE A 11 13.84 -3.35 -16.39
CA ILE A 11 13.67 -4.64 -15.70
C ILE A 11 12.29 -5.18 -16.08
N VAL A 12 12.28 -6.11 -17.04
CA VAL A 12 11.14 -6.98 -17.32
C VAL A 12 11.20 -8.13 -16.33
N LEU A 13 10.29 -8.17 -15.35
CA LEU A 13 10.10 -9.33 -14.49
C LEU A 13 8.88 -10.10 -14.97
N LEU A 14 9.14 -11.18 -15.71
CA LEU A 14 8.15 -12.19 -16.09
C LEU A 14 7.92 -13.09 -14.87
N ILE A 15 6.71 -13.08 -14.30
CA ILE A 15 6.31 -14.05 -13.29
C ILE A 15 5.07 -14.77 -13.80
N SER A 16 5.27 -15.97 -14.33
CA SER A 16 4.20 -16.93 -14.59
C SER A 16 3.60 -17.35 -13.25
N SER A 17 2.29 -17.19 -13.08
CA SER A 17 1.54 -17.80 -11.99
C SER A 17 0.31 -18.46 -12.60
N HIS A 18 0.36 -19.79 -12.73
CA HIS A 18 -0.83 -20.60 -12.91
C HIS A 18 -1.47 -20.80 -11.54
N GLN A 19 -2.73 -20.40 -11.40
CA GLN A 19 -3.65 -21.03 -10.46
C GLN A 19 -5.03 -21.03 -11.09
N VAL A 20 -5.50 -22.22 -11.50
CA VAL A 20 -6.91 -22.47 -11.76
C VAL A 20 -7.50 -22.89 -10.42
N LEU A 21 -8.46 -22.12 -9.90
CA LEU A 21 -9.41 -22.64 -8.93
C LEU A 21 -10.77 -21.99 -9.16
N MET A 22 -11.66 -22.73 -9.81
CA MET A 22 -13.07 -22.41 -9.92
C MET A 22 -13.77 -22.81 -8.63
N ALA A 23 -14.41 -21.86 -7.95
CA ALA A 23 -15.57 -22.12 -7.10
C ALA A 23 -16.39 -20.84 -6.95
N ASN A 24 -17.51 -20.77 -7.66
CA ASN A 24 -18.61 -19.83 -7.40
C ASN A 24 -19.57 -20.49 -6.40
N PRO A 25 -19.87 -19.82 -5.29
CA PRO A 25 -21.22 -19.82 -4.75
C PRO A 25 -21.74 -18.39 -4.62
N LEU A 26 -22.74 -18.10 -5.45
CA LEU A 26 -23.73 -17.05 -5.26
C LEU A 26 -24.53 -17.28 -3.97
N LEU A 27 -25.10 -16.19 -3.43
CA LEU A 27 -25.97 -16.05 -2.25
C LEU A 27 -25.22 -16.20 -0.90
N ASN A 28 -25.30 -15.28 0.06
CA ASN A 28 -26.48 -14.59 0.56
C ASN A 28 -26.04 -13.43 1.47
N GLY A 29 -26.74 -12.29 1.45
CA GLY A 29 -26.59 -11.31 2.54
C GLY A 29 -26.74 -9.84 2.18
N LEU A 30 -27.77 -9.47 1.42
CA LEU A 30 -28.28 -8.10 1.45
C LEU A 30 -28.87 -7.82 2.83
N ASN A 31 -28.09 -7.24 3.74
CA ASN A 31 -28.62 -6.49 4.88
C ASN A 31 -27.54 -5.55 5.43
N ARG A 32 -27.78 -4.24 5.25
CA ARG A 32 -27.62 -3.16 6.24
C ARG A 32 -26.19 -3.00 6.81
N SER A 33 -25.56 -1.84 6.85
CA SER A 33 -26.05 -0.48 6.97
C SER A 33 -24.80 0.39 6.86
N LEU A 34 -24.97 1.66 6.51
CA LEU A 34 -23.95 2.67 6.77
C LEU A 34 -23.54 2.64 8.25
N GLU A 35 -22.25 2.42 8.54
CA GLU A 35 -21.57 2.78 9.79
C GLU A 35 -20.06 2.73 9.50
N ASN A 36 -19.43 3.76 8.96
CA ASN A 36 -18.84 4.88 9.70
C ASN A 36 -18.80 4.67 11.22
N SER A 37 -17.86 3.87 11.75
CA SER A 37 -17.15 4.08 13.04
C SER A 37 -16.24 2.91 13.42
N GLY A 38 -15.04 3.22 13.95
CA GLY A 38 -14.17 2.27 14.68
C GLY A 38 -13.06 1.66 13.81
N LEU A 39 -11.86 2.23 13.67
CA LEU A 39 -10.84 2.26 14.72
C LEU A 39 -10.75 0.96 15.56
N GLU A 40 -10.85 -0.22 14.94
CA GLU A 40 -10.50 -1.46 15.64
C GLU A 40 -8.97 -1.64 15.66
N ASN A 41 -8.42 -0.94 16.63
CA ASN A 41 -7.05 -0.92 17.11
C ASN A 41 -6.65 -2.29 17.68
N ARG A 42 -6.40 -3.29 16.83
CA ARG A 42 -5.88 -4.59 17.28
C ARG A 42 -4.36 -4.49 17.51
N PHE A 43 -4.00 -3.93 18.67
CA PHE A 43 -2.66 -4.01 19.25
C PHE A 43 -2.32 -5.47 19.61
N ASN A 44 -1.81 -6.23 18.64
CA ASN A 44 -0.98 -7.39 18.94
C ASN A 44 0.47 -6.89 19.02
N ALA A 45 0.99 -6.78 20.24
CA ALA A 45 2.40 -6.47 20.47
C ALA A 45 3.27 -7.60 19.91
N SER A 46 4.06 -7.30 18.87
CA SER A 46 5.10 -8.18 18.30
C SER A 46 6.04 -7.37 17.40
N PRO A 47 7.29 -7.84 17.18
CA PRO A 47 8.52 -7.17 17.61
C PRO A 47 8.93 -5.99 16.71
N ALA A 48 9.34 -4.89 17.34
CA ALA A 48 9.61 -3.57 16.74
C ALA A 48 8.37 -2.98 16.08
N ALA A 49 7.62 -2.16 16.83
CA ALA A 49 6.65 -1.27 16.22
C ALA A 49 7.40 -0.31 15.28
N PRO A 50 6.87 0.01 14.09
CA PRO A 50 7.43 1.09 13.27
C PRO A 50 7.51 2.36 14.12
N SER A 51 8.62 3.10 14.00
CA SER A 51 8.84 4.28 14.86
C SER A 51 7.82 5.39 14.55
N ILE A 52 7.26 5.40 13.34
CA ILE A 52 6.13 6.24 12.94
C ILE A 52 4.79 5.52 12.98
N SER A 53 3.71 6.28 13.19
CA SER A 53 2.34 5.76 13.11
C SER A 53 1.82 5.68 11.68
N ALA A 54 0.77 4.88 11.42
CA ALA A 54 0.09 4.83 10.13
C ALA A 54 -0.43 6.21 9.66
N ARG A 55 -0.92 7.04 10.58
CA ARG A 55 -1.38 8.42 10.29
C ARG A 55 -0.22 9.31 9.85
N GLU A 56 0.93 9.14 10.48
CA GLU A 56 2.13 9.88 10.14
C GLU A 56 2.69 9.45 8.78
N ALA A 57 2.71 8.14 8.51
CA ALA A 57 3.06 7.61 7.20
C ALA A 57 2.15 8.16 6.08
N VAL A 58 0.85 8.27 6.33
CA VAL A 58 -0.11 8.92 5.41
C VAL A 58 0.25 10.39 5.19
N GLY A 59 0.46 11.16 6.24
CA GLY A 59 0.80 12.58 6.10
C GLY A 59 2.13 12.79 5.37
N ILE A 60 3.12 11.93 5.61
CA ILE A 60 4.39 11.92 4.88
C ILE A 60 4.14 11.62 3.39
N ALA A 61 3.32 10.61 3.10
CA ALA A 61 3.01 10.19 1.75
C ALA A 61 2.32 11.30 0.94
N GLU A 62 1.29 11.94 1.50
CA GLU A 62 0.56 13.03 0.85
C GLU A 62 1.47 14.24 0.57
N ARG A 63 2.31 14.64 1.55
CA ARG A 63 3.23 15.78 1.38
C ARG A 63 4.32 15.51 0.35
N ARG A 64 4.89 14.30 0.31
CA ARG A 64 6.03 13.95 -0.56
C ARG A 64 5.60 13.59 -1.98
N TYR A 65 4.46 12.95 -2.15
CA TYR A 65 4.04 12.38 -3.44
C TYR A 65 2.81 13.05 -4.03
N GLY A 66 2.21 14.02 -3.34
CA GLY A 66 0.97 14.68 -3.76
C GLY A 66 -0.23 13.72 -3.78
N GLY A 67 -1.43 14.23 -4.04
CA GLY A 67 -2.66 13.42 -4.08
C GLY A 67 -3.22 13.05 -2.71
N ARG A 68 -4.22 12.16 -2.68
CA ARG A 68 -4.97 11.78 -1.48
C ARG A 68 -4.67 10.35 -1.07
N ALA A 69 -4.30 10.12 0.19
CA ALA A 69 -4.16 8.77 0.69
C ALA A 69 -5.54 8.09 0.81
N VAL A 70 -5.64 6.87 0.26
CA VAL A 70 -6.86 6.05 0.30
C VAL A 70 -6.72 4.83 1.22
N GLY A 71 -5.53 4.63 1.79
CA GLY A 71 -5.27 3.59 2.78
C GLY A 71 -3.79 3.43 3.08
N ALA A 72 -3.50 2.93 4.27
CA ALA A 72 -2.17 2.54 4.71
C ALA A 72 -2.25 1.18 5.38
N ARG A 73 -1.25 0.32 5.13
CA ARG A 73 -1.11 -0.95 5.84
C ARG A 73 0.34 -1.15 6.26
N GLU A 74 0.53 -1.75 7.41
CA GLU A 74 1.86 -2.17 7.85
C GLU A 74 2.37 -3.33 6.99
N ILE A 75 3.67 -3.32 6.73
CA ILE A 75 4.40 -4.37 6.02
C ILE A 75 5.74 -4.60 6.73
N ASN A 76 6.27 -5.81 6.61
CA ASN A 76 7.64 -6.10 7.02
C ASN A 76 8.57 -5.96 5.81
N THR A 77 9.64 -5.20 5.98
CA THR A 77 10.71 -5.05 5.00
C THR A 77 12.00 -5.66 5.54
N PRO A 78 13.04 -5.89 4.71
CA PRO A 78 14.34 -6.33 5.20
C PRO A 78 14.97 -5.39 6.25
N ASN A 79 14.57 -4.12 6.28
CA ASN A 79 15.07 -3.10 7.20
C ASN A 79 14.20 -2.93 8.46
N GLY A 80 13.12 -3.71 8.59
CA GLY A 80 12.17 -3.60 9.70
C GLY A 80 10.74 -3.28 9.26
N PRO A 81 9.85 -2.97 10.22
CA PRO A 81 8.47 -2.59 9.95
C PRO A 81 8.39 -1.29 9.14
N ALA A 82 7.45 -1.23 8.20
CA ALA A 82 7.18 -0.04 7.39
C ALA A 82 5.70 0.04 7.04
N TYR A 83 5.26 1.18 6.48
CA TYR A 83 3.90 1.35 5.99
C TYR A 83 3.86 1.43 4.47
N ARG A 84 3.01 0.59 3.85
CA ARG A 84 2.63 0.74 2.45
C ARG A 84 1.40 1.63 2.35
N VAL A 85 1.55 2.82 1.77
CA VAL A 85 0.49 3.80 1.58
C VAL A 85 0.03 3.80 0.12
N ARG A 86 -1.29 3.80 -0.09
CA ARG A 86 -1.95 3.94 -1.39
C ARG A 86 -2.38 5.39 -1.57
N ILE A 87 -1.90 6.02 -2.64
CA ILE A 87 -2.17 7.42 -2.95
C ILE A 87 -2.92 7.50 -4.27
N LEU A 88 -4.11 8.09 -4.25
CA LEU A 88 -4.84 8.49 -5.45
C LEU A 88 -4.22 9.76 -6.02
N GLN A 89 -3.73 9.65 -7.25
CA GLN A 89 -3.16 10.75 -8.02
C GLN A 89 -4.25 11.44 -8.85
N ASP A 90 -3.97 12.65 -9.33
CA ASP A 90 -4.92 13.46 -10.11
C ASP A 90 -5.30 12.82 -11.45
N ASP A 91 -4.47 11.92 -11.97
CA ASP A 91 -4.76 11.11 -13.17
C ASP A 91 -5.69 9.91 -12.88
N GLY A 92 -6.18 9.78 -11.65
CA GLY A 92 -7.07 8.71 -11.20
C GLY A 92 -6.35 7.40 -10.88
N LYS A 93 -5.01 7.33 -10.98
CA LYS A 93 -4.26 6.11 -10.67
C LYS A 93 -3.85 6.03 -9.22
N ILE A 94 -3.63 4.80 -8.75
CA ILE A 94 -3.11 4.52 -7.41
C ILE A 94 -1.59 4.34 -7.48
N LYS A 95 -0.86 5.19 -6.77
CA LYS A 95 0.57 5.02 -6.49
C LYS A 95 0.74 4.33 -5.14
N ASN A 96 1.52 3.26 -5.11
CA ASN A 96 1.89 2.57 -3.87
C ASN A 96 3.27 3.05 -3.44
N VAL A 97 3.38 3.60 -2.24
CA VAL A 97 4.65 4.05 -1.66
C VAL A 97 4.92 3.31 -0.36
N ILE A 98 6.19 3.10 -0.04
CA ILE A 98 6.63 2.53 1.23
C ILE A 98 7.24 3.67 2.04
N ILE A 99 6.75 3.85 3.26
CA ILE A 99 7.29 4.78 4.24
C ILE A 99 7.90 3.95 5.35
N ASP A 100 9.21 4.06 5.48
CA ASP A 100 9.95 3.34 6.50
C ASP A 100 9.60 3.85 7.90
N GLY A 101 9.61 2.89 8.83
CA GLY A 101 9.29 3.03 10.25
C GLY A 101 10.26 3.91 10.99
#